data_AF-A0A9P7V7R9-F1
#
_entry.id   AF-A0A9P7V7R9-F1
#
_cell.length_a   1.000
_cell.length_b   1.000
_cell.length_c   1.000
_cell.angle_alpha   90.00
_cell.angle_beta   90.00
_cell.angle_gamma   90.00
#
_symmetry.space_group_name_H-M   'P 1'
#
loop_
_entity.id
_entity.type
_entity.pdbx_description
1 polymer ?
#
loop_
_entity_poly.entity_id
_entity_poly.type
_entity_poly.pdbx_seq_one_letter_code
_entity_poly.pdbx_strand_id
1 'polypeptide(L)'
;MYTLWGNPSHMAYIKSQLETQFSKHSFNNEKLFVYTTGSHPGYITYDGIDINGKRISDEIKTITNSLMNQGGKVTKFSCVGYSLGGLMIRYAIGELFNSNYFDHYNIEPVNFVTFCSPHVGVLLPEVNLSIKLFNKIVPYLLANTGNQLVLKDTINHHQHSHQQLPLLVLMCDPRFCFFKALASFHYRSLYTNIINDKRTCFFTAGISNRDPFDSMHNQLALGYHLAYIKEYAPVIIDYSKLIHYSKILLVDDDAAAATGATGPRLSNFISRKLNWFRVLANIIFLTPLWAISLICRSVVERVRLSLRVRKFFKETSILHLYDIIDDTDTDEDEDETVDIPSIKGSTTIEDENADTVYISNELNTQTDMFMESVFDAMHTRKYHPYQYGFTSSSKGQLPLPSTLHLKDLKSTKYRNDSNHGDNDEFRLKLTSHQEYIIEQLNSLNWSKYPVLIRRTKATHAAVIVRSEEPLFEEGKLVVDHFVKSFRY
;
A
#
# COMPACT_ATOMS: atom_id res chain seq x y z
N MET A 1 9.44 4.22 -5.82
CA MET A 1 8.75 5.27 -5.05
C MET A 1 8.41 4.74 -3.68
N TYR A 2 8.66 5.53 -2.65
CA TYR A 2 8.58 5.11 -1.25
C TYR A 2 7.19 5.33 -0.63
N THR A 3 7.02 4.86 0.61
CA THR A 3 5.77 4.89 1.38
C THR A 3 5.53 6.24 2.07
N LEU A 4 4.40 6.34 2.79
CA LEU A 4 4.07 7.41 3.72
C LEU A 4 5.24 7.67 4.71
N TRP A 5 5.55 8.94 4.97
CA TRP A 5 6.73 9.36 5.75
C TRP A 5 8.07 8.83 5.22
N GLY A 6 8.08 8.36 3.97
CA GLY A 6 9.26 7.82 3.36
C GLY A 6 10.26 8.88 2.95
N ASN A 7 11.46 8.40 2.68
CA ASN A 7 12.50 9.13 1.98
C ASN A 7 13.19 8.16 1.01
N PRO A 8 14.06 8.65 0.09
CA PRO A 8 14.70 7.81 -0.91
C PRO A 8 15.46 6.59 -0.37
N SER A 9 15.99 6.66 0.86
CA SER A 9 16.74 5.55 1.46
C SER A 9 15.89 4.29 1.67
N HIS A 10 14.56 4.41 1.81
CA HIS A 10 13.68 3.25 1.96
C HIS A 10 13.72 2.31 0.76
N MET A 11 14.05 2.83 -0.43
CA MET A 11 14.17 2.03 -1.66
C MET A 11 15.62 1.66 -1.98
N ALA A 12 16.59 2.02 -1.14
CA ALA A 12 18.01 1.88 -1.43
C ALA A 12 18.41 0.43 -1.69
N TYR A 13 17.86 -0.53 -0.92
CA TYR A 13 18.17 -1.94 -1.12
C TYR A 13 17.68 -2.43 -2.50
N ILE A 14 16.42 -2.17 -2.85
CA ILE A 14 15.86 -2.51 -4.17
C ILE A 14 16.68 -1.86 -5.30
N LYS A 15 17.00 -0.56 -5.16
CA LYS A 15 17.82 0.17 -6.13
C LYS A 15 19.18 -0.52 -6.33
N SER A 16 19.88 -0.80 -5.23
CA SER A 16 21.18 -1.46 -5.26
C SER A 16 21.12 -2.85 -5.90
N GLN A 17 20.07 -3.64 -5.64
CA GLN A 17 19.92 -4.96 -6.24
C GLN A 17 19.65 -4.88 -7.75
N LEU A 18 18.81 -3.94 -8.21
CA LEU A 18 18.60 -3.70 -9.65
C LEU A 18 19.90 -3.26 -10.33
N GLU A 19 20.58 -2.26 -9.77
CA GLU A 19 21.85 -1.77 -10.32
C GLU A 19 22.91 -2.89 -10.35
N THR A 20 23.00 -3.72 -9.32
CA THR A 20 23.95 -4.84 -9.26
C THR A 20 23.64 -5.92 -10.29
N GLN A 21 22.36 -6.26 -10.48
CA GLN A 21 21.94 -7.28 -11.43
C GLN A 21 22.20 -6.84 -12.89
N PHE A 22 21.90 -5.57 -13.20
CA PHE A 22 21.93 -5.07 -14.58
C PHE A 22 23.24 -4.32 -14.94
N SER A 23 24.09 -3.97 -13.96
CA SER A 23 25.43 -3.41 -14.23
C SER A 23 26.37 -4.39 -14.93
N LYS A 24 26.13 -5.70 -14.78
CA LYS A 24 26.96 -6.76 -15.36
C LYS A 24 26.64 -7.07 -16.82
N HIS A 25 25.56 -6.51 -17.35
CA HIS A 25 25.07 -6.83 -18.69
C HIS A 25 24.54 -5.57 -19.40
N SER A 26 25.33 -4.98 -20.30
CA SER A 26 24.78 -4.13 -21.35
C SER A 26 24.09 -5.04 -22.37
N PHE A 27 22.79 -5.25 -22.19
CA PHE A 27 21.97 -5.95 -23.17
C PHE A 27 21.58 -4.97 -24.27
N ASN A 28 21.85 -5.32 -25.53
CA ASN A 28 21.36 -4.61 -26.72
C ASN A 28 21.66 -3.10 -26.77
N ASN A 29 22.84 -2.65 -26.29
CA ASN A 29 23.21 -1.22 -26.17
C ASN A 29 22.29 -0.38 -25.27
N GLU A 30 21.41 -0.98 -24.49
CA GLU A 30 20.60 -0.29 -23.51
C GLU A 30 21.31 -0.30 -22.14
N LYS A 31 21.13 0.78 -21.37
CA LYS A 31 21.61 0.89 -19.98
C LYS A 31 20.44 1.11 -19.03
N LEU A 32 20.37 0.35 -17.95
CA LEU A 32 19.37 0.57 -16.90
C LEU A 32 19.75 1.81 -16.09
N PHE A 33 18.85 2.79 -16.06
CA PHE A 33 18.95 3.95 -15.17
C PHE A 33 17.92 3.81 -14.04
N VAL A 34 18.39 3.63 -12.80
CA VAL A 34 17.51 3.46 -11.64
C VAL A 34 17.45 4.76 -10.85
N TYR A 35 16.24 5.31 -10.74
CA TYR A 35 15.99 6.55 -10.01
C TYR A 35 15.02 6.34 -8.85
N THR A 36 15.28 7.01 -7.72
CA THR A 36 14.37 7.05 -6.58
C THR A 36 13.86 8.49 -6.43
N THR A 37 12.55 8.64 -6.51
CA THR A 37 11.84 9.93 -6.39
C THR A 37 12.23 10.70 -5.13
N GLY A 38 12.45 12.00 -5.24
CA GLY A 38 12.76 12.92 -4.15
C GLY A 38 11.71 14.00 -3.91
N SER A 39 10.65 14.07 -4.72
CA SER A 39 9.67 15.17 -4.71
C SER A 39 8.61 15.16 -3.60
N HIS A 40 8.54 14.10 -2.77
CA HIS A 40 7.45 13.92 -1.80
C HIS A 40 7.88 13.34 -0.43
N PRO A 41 8.97 13.81 0.21
CA PRO A 41 9.43 13.24 1.47
C PRO A 41 8.52 13.58 2.66
N GLY A 42 8.52 12.71 3.68
CA GLY A 42 7.97 13.04 5.00
C GLY A 42 6.52 13.53 4.97
N TYR A 43 6.26 14.70 5.54
CA TYR A 43 4.93 15.33 5.63
C TYR A 43 4.31 15.71 4.28
N ILE A 44 5.12 15.83 3.23
CA ILE A 44 4.64 16.14 1.88
C ILE A 44 3.74 14.99 1.36
N THR A 45 3.99 13.76 1.83
CA THR A 45 3.14 12.60 1.53
C THR A 45 1.68 12.78 1.95
N TYR A 46 1.36 13.67 2.91
CA TYR A 46 -0.02 13.91 3.34
C TYR A 46 -0.85 14.76 2.39
N ASP A 47 -0.23 15.45 1.43
CA ASP A 47 -0.93 16.37 0.52
C ASP A 47 -2.00 15.69 -0.32
N GLY A 48 -1.85 14.39 -0.57
CA GLY A 48 -2.76 13.59 -1.39
C GLY A 48 -1.98 12.73 -2.40
N ILE A 49 -2.61 11.64 -2.82
CA ILE A 49 -2.12 10.73 -3.87
C ILE A 49 -2.03 11.47 -5.21
N ASP A 50 -3.03 12.31 -5.50
CA ASP A 50 -3.13 13.15 -6.70
C ASP A 50 -2.03 14.21 -6.75
N ILE A 51 -1.87 15.02 -5.71
CA ILE A 51 -0.85 16.08 -5.66
C ILE A 51 0.55 15.48 -5.76
N ASN A 52 0.83 14.44 -4.99
CA ASN A 52 2.14 13.80 -5.04
C ASN A 52 2.37 13.06 -6.35
N GLY A 53 1.34 12.42 -6.91
CA GLY A 53 1.39 11.80 -8.23
C GLY A 53 1.77 12.81 -9.33
N LYS A 54 1.20 14.02 -9.30
CA LYS A 54 1.58 15.10 -10.24
C LYS A 54 3.03 15.58 -10.06
N ARG A 55 3.49 15.75 -8.82
CA ARG A 55 4.89 16.11 -8.55
C ARG A 55 5.85 15.06 -9.11
N ILE A 56 5.50 13.80 -8.94
CA ILE A 56 6.25 12.66 -9.43
C ILE A 56 6.26 12.62 -10.97
N SER A 57 5.14 12.87 -11.64
CA SER A 57 5.13 12.91 -13.10
C SER A 57 6.00 14.05 -13.65
N ASP A 58 6.00 15.20 -12.99
CA ASP A 58 6.85 16.34 -13.38
C ASP A 58 8.34 16.04 -13.15
N GLU A 59 8.66 15.36 -12.05
CA GLU A 59 9.99 14.85 -11.75
C GLU A 59 10.46 13.86 -12.84
N ILE A 60 9.60 12.93 -13.26
CA ILE A 60 9.90 11.98 -14.36
C ILE A 60 10.17 12.73 -15.66
N LYS A 61 9.32 13.69 -16.05
CA LYS A 61 9.51 14.50 -17.26
C LYS A 61 10.85 15.27 -17.21
N THR A 62 11.16 15.88 -16.07
CA THR A 62 12.40 16.64 -15.86
C THR A 62 13.64 15.75 -16.02
N ILE A 63 13.62 14.56 -15.41
CA ILE A 63 14.72 13.60 -15.51
C ILE A 63 14.87 13.09 -16.94
N THR A 64 13.76 12.79 -17.60
CA THR A 64 13.74 12.34 -19.00
C THR A 64 14.40 13.37 -19.90
N ASN A 65 14.00 14.65 -19.78
CA ASN A 65 14.58 15.74 -20.54
C ASN A 65 16.07 15.92 -20.22
N SER A 66 16.48 15.79 -18.96
CA SER A 66 17.90 15.86 -18.57
C SER A 66 18.73 14.76 -19.24
N LEU A 67 18.23 13.52 -19.27
CA LEU A 67 18.91 12.39 -19.92
C LEU A 67 18.98 12.59 -21.45
N MET A 68 17.93 13.13 -22.06
CA MET A 68 17.91 13.44 -23.48
C MET A 68 18.89 14.56 -23.85
N ASN A 69 18.97 15.62 -23.04
CA ASN A 69 19.92 16.72 -23.22
C ASN A 69 21.39 16.28 -23.08
N GLN A 70 21.65 15.18 -22.36
CA GLN A 70 22.97 14.56 -22.27
C GLN A 70 23.29 13.66 -23.48
N GLY A 71 22.44 13.63 -24.49
CA GLY A 71 22.59 12.81 -25.70
C GLY A 71 22.04 11.38 -25.57
N GLY A 72 21.36 11.07 -24.47
CA GLY A 72 20.69 9.78 -24.28
C GLY A 72 19.31 9.73 -24.94
N LYS A 73 18.72 8.53 -25.02
CA LYS A 73 17.31 8.33 -25.35
C LYS A 73 16.70 7.36 -24.34
N VAL A 74 15.57 7.74 -23.76
CA VAL A 74 14.77 6.82 -22.95
C VAL A 74 13.89 6.02 -23.91
N THR A 75 14.06 4.69 -23.94
CA THR A 75 13.30 3.79 -24.83
C THR A 75 12.24 3.00 -24.08
N LYS A 76 12.45 2.74 -22.79
CA LYS A 76 11.60 1.92 -21.94
C LYS A 76 11.38 2.60 -20.60
N PHE A 77 10.20 2.40 -20.03
CA PHE A 77 9.83 2.91 -18.72
C PHE A 77 9.33 1.79 -17.82
N SER A 78 9.81 1.77 -16.58
CA SER A 78 9.36 0.85 -15.55
C SER A 78 9.26 1.56 -14.22
N CYS A 79 8.30 1.16 -13.40
CA CYS A 79 8.02 1.81 -12.12
C CYS A 79 7.78 0.79 -11.02
N VAL A 80 8.32 1.10 -9.83
CA VAL A 80 8.22 0.25 -8.64
C VAL A 80 7.71 1.08 -7.46
N GLY A 81 6.58 0.70 -6.90
CA GLY A 81 5.93 1.38 -5.79
C GLY A 81 5.90 0.54 -4.53
N TYR A 82 6.13 1.16 -3.38
CA TYR A 82 5.99 0.51 -2.09
C TYR A 82 4.89 1.21 -1.27
N SER A 83 3.91 0.44 -0.82
CA SER A 83 2.78 0.90 -0.01
C SER A 83 2.05 2.07 -0.68
N LEU A 84 1.91 3.23 -0.02
CA LEU A 84 1.34 4.45 -0.60
C LEU A 84 1.99 4.85 -1.94
N GLY A 85 3.29 4.62 -2.11
CA GLY A 85 4.02 4.93 -3.34
C GLY A 85 3.47 4.21 -4.57
N GLY A 86 2.86 3.03 -4.42
CA GLY A 86 2.21 2.35 -5.54
C GLY A 86 0.92 3.05 -6.01
N LEU A 87 0.19 3.70 -5.11
CA LEU A 87 -0.96 4.52 -5.48
C LEU A 87 -0.52 5.83 -6.14
N MET A 88 0.51 6.47 -5.61
CA MET A 88 1.09 7.68 -6.22
C MET A 88 1.62 7.40 -7.63
N ILE A 89 2.27 6.26 -7.88
CA ILE A 89 2.67 5.85 -9.24
C ILE A 89 1.48 5.70 -10.15
N ARG A 90 0.41 5.02 -9.71
CA ARG A 90 -0.80 4.85 -10.55
C ARG A 90 -1.37 6.20 -11.01
N TYR A 91 -1.31 7.21 -10.14
CA TYR A 91 -1.72 8.55 -10.51
C TYR A 91 -0.72 9.18 -11.50
N ALA A 92 0.57 9.13 -11.17
CA ALA A 92 1.64 9.70 -12.00
C ALA A 92 1.65 9.13 -13.43
N ILE A 93 1.48 7.81 -13.60
CA ILE A 93 1.43 7.20 -14.94
C ILE A 93 0.17 7.61 -15.71
N GLY A 94 -0.96 7.85 -15.03
CA GLY A 94 -2.16 8.37 -15.66
C GLY A 94 -1.94 9.77 -16.23
N GLU A 95 -1.25 10.64 -15.48
CA GLU A 95 -0.86 11.95 -15.97
C GLU A 95 0.19 11.88 -17.10
N LEU A 96 1.18 10.98 -17.00
CA LEU A 96 2.12 10.76 -18.11
C LEU A 96 1.36 10.32 -19.38
N PHE A 97 0.42 9.38 -19.24
CA PHE A 97 -0.42 8.92 -20.35
C PHE A 97 -1.28 10.06 -20.93
N ASN A 98 -1.97 10.82 -20.08
CA ASN A 98 -2.82 11.93 -20.52
C ASN A 98 -2.03 13.03 -21.24
N SER A 99 -0.81 13.32 -20.79
CA SER A 99 0.10 14.28 -21.45
C SER A 99 0.83 13.71 -22.68
N ASN A 100 0.38 12.57 -23.20
CA ASN A 100 0.95 11.87 -24.34
C ASN A 100 2.46 11.55 -24.21
N TYR A 101 2.97 11.43 -22.98
CA TYR A 101 4.40 11.29 -22.72
C TYR A 101 5.00 10.03 -23.37
N PHE A 102 4.29 8.90 -23.29
CA PHE A 102 4.80 7.64 -23.83
C PHE A 102 4.89 7.65 -25.35
N ASP A 103 3.87 8.13 -26.05
CA ASP A 103 3.87 8.15 -27.51
C ASP A 103 4.75 9.26 -28.06
N HIS A 104 4.73 10.46 -27.45
CA HIS A 104 5.57 11.59 -27.86
C HIS A 104 7.07 11.24 -27.85
N TYR A 105 7.54 10.55 -26.82
CA TYR A 105 8.94 10.13 -26.71
C TYR A 105 9.21 8.72 -27.26
N ASN A 106 8.18 8.02 -27.75
CA ASN A 106 8.22 6.62 -28.17
C ASN A 106 8.87 5.72 -27.09
N ILE A 107 8.34 5.82 -25.86
CA ILE A 107 8.78 5.10 -24.67
C ILE A 107 7.83 3.94 -24.41
N GLU A 108 8.36 2.72 -24.39
CA GLU A 108 7.60 1.50 -24.09
C GLU A 108 7.38 1.33 -22.58
N PRO A 109 6.13 1.25 -22.08
CA PRO A 109 5.84 0.92 -20.68
C PRO A 109 6.03 -0.59 -20.40
N VAL A 110 7.05 -0.96 -19.64
CA VAL A 110 7.44 -2.38 -19.46
C VAL A 110 6.91 -2.97 -18.17
N ASN A 111 7.38 -2.50 -17.00
CA ASN A 111 6.99 -3.06 -15.69
C ASN A 111 6.26 -2.05 -14.81
N PHE A 112 5.11 -2.47 -14.29
CA PHE A 112 4.43 -1.85 -13.17
C PHE A 112 4.47 -2.82 -11.98
N VAL A 113 5.21 -2.48 -10.92
CA VAL A 113 5.43 -3.39 -9.79
C VAL A 113 5.07 -2.70 -8.47
N THR A 114 4.30 -3.38 -7.63
CA THR A 114 3.96 -2.87 -6.29
C THR A 114 4.30 -3.84 -5.16
N PHE A 115 4.71 -3.29 -4.04
CA PHE A 115 4.96 -4.00 -2.78
C PHE A 115 4.01 -3.48 -1.72
N CYS A 116 3.12 -4.33 -1.22
CA CYS A 116 2.19 -4.03 -0.13
C CYS A 116 1.39 -2.73 -0.34
N SER A 117 1.03 -2.41 -1.59
CA SER A 117 0.28 -1.19 -1.93
C SER A 117 -1.22 -1.38 -1.76
N PRO A 118 -1.93 -0.53 -0.99
CA PRO A 118 -3.35 -0.74 -0.70
C PRO A 118 -4.23 -0.31 -1.88
N HIS A 119 -4.26 -1.11 -2.95
CA HIS A 119 -4.96 -0.82 -4.19
C HIS A 119 -6.47 -0.64 -4.03
N VAL A 120 -7.05 -1.26 -2.99
CA VAL A 120 -8.49 -1.20 -2.64
C VAL A 120 -8.75 -0.23 -1.47
N GLY A 121 -7.76 0.60 -1.14
CA GLY A 121 -7.78 1.48 0.04
C GLY A 121 -7.53 0.72 1.34
N VAL A 122 -7.65 1.40 2.47
CA VAL A 122 -7.44 0.87 3.83
C VAL A 122 -8.73 0.83 4.64
N LEU A 123 -9.87 1.10 4.00
CA LEU A 123 -11.17 1.02 4.64
C LEU A 123 -11.43 -0.44 5.06
N LEU A 124 -11.45 -0.68 6.36
CA LEU A 124 -11.68 -2.01 6.90
C LEU A 124 -13.18 -2.33 6.94
N PRO A 125 -13.60 -3.55 6.53
CA PRO A 125 -14.98 -4.03 6.66
C PRO A 125 -15.52 -3.84 8.07
N GLU A 126 -16.69 -3.20 8.19
CA GLU A 126 -17.27 -2.88 9.49
C GLU A 126 -17.77 -4.13 10.21
N VAL A 127 -17.02 -4.55 11.24
CA VAL A 127 -17.47 -5.61 12.14
C VAL A 127 -17.57 -5.15 13.60
N ASN A 128 -16.70 -4.22 14.04
CA ASN A 128 -16.56 -3.83 15.46
C ASN A 128 -16.34 -2.32 15.68
N LEU A 129 -16.53 -1.86 16.92
CA LEU A 129 -16.36 -0.44 17.33
C LEU A 129 -14.94 0.09 17.14
N SER A 130 -13.90 -0.74 17.35
CA SER A 130 -12.50 -0.35 17.14
C SER A 130 -12.19 -0.03 15.68
N ILE A 131 -12.74 -0.83 14.76
CA ILE A 131 -12.65 -0.59 13.32
C ILE A 131 -13.39 0.69 12.92
N LYS A 132 -14.58 0.93 13.49
CA LYS A 132 -15.29 2.20 13.28
C LYS A 132 -14.48 3.41 13.76
N LEU A 133 -13.80 3.28 14.90
CA LEU A 133 -12.94 4.33 15.44
C LEU A 133 -11.73 4.55 14.52
N PHE A 134 -11.10 3.50 14.01
CA PHE A 134 -10.00 3.60 13.04
C PHE A 134 -10.40 4.29 11.75
N ASN A 135 -11.49 3.83 11.12
CA ASN A 135 -12.03 4.43 9.89
C ASN A 135 -12.41 5.90 10.11
N LYS A 136 -12.66 6.31 11.35
CA LYS A 136 -12.87 7.73 11.73
C LYS A 136 -11.56 8.48 11.93
N ILE A 137 -10.55 7.87 12.57
CA ILE A 137 -9.27 8.50 12.94
C ILE A 137 -8.34 8.71 11.74
N VAL A 138 -8.23 7.75 10.82
CA VAL A 138 -7.28 7.79 9.68
C VAL A 138 -7.39 9.08 8.85
N PRO A 139 -8.60 9.54 8.44
CA PRO A 139 -8.81 10.85 7.80
C PRO A 139 -8.18 12.05 8.51
N TYR A 140 -8.26 12.08 9.84
CA TYR A 140 -7.74 13.20 10.62
C TYR A 140 -6.22 13.15 10.69
N LEU A 141 -5.65 11.97 10.90
CA LEU A 141 -4.20 11.78 11.04
C LEU A 141 -3.44 12.01 9.73
N LEU A 142 -3.92 11.45 8.62
CA LEU A 142 -3.19 11.43 7.36
C LEU A 142 -3.68 12.48 6.35
N ALA A 143 -4.50 13.44 6.81
CA ALA A 143 -5.04 14.53 6.00
C ALA A 143 -5.72 14.07 4.70
N ASN A 144 -5.40 14.70 3.57
CA ASN A 144 -5.99 14.39 2.27
C ASN A 144 -5.72 12.95 1.86
N THR A 145 -4.49 12.47 2.08
CA THR A 145 -4.12 11.08 1.83
C THR A 145 -4.95 10.10 2.66
N GLY A 146 -5.22 10.43 3.93
CA GLY A 146 -6.10 9.64 4.78
C GLY A 146 -7.51 9.52 4.22
N ASN A 147 -8.10 10.64 3.79
CA ASN A 147 -9.42 10.66 3.16
C ASN A 147 -9.47 9.77 1.91
N GLN A 148 -8.45 9.86 1.05
CA GLN A 148 -8.35 9.07 -0.17
C GLN A 148 -8.17 7.58 0.11
N LEU A 149 -7.32 7.22 1.09
CA LEU A 149 -7.09 5.83 1.47
C LEU A 149 -8.34 5.15 2.04
N VAL A 150 -9.21 5.88 2.75
CA VAL A 150 -10.48 5.31 3.27
C VAL A 150 -11.69 5.55 2.36
N LEU A 151 -11.48 6.04 1.13
CA LEU A 151 -12.54 6.30 0.13
C LEU A 151 -13.61 7.31 0.59
N LYS A 152 -13.19 8.31 1.39
CA LYS A 152 -14.05 9.41 1.88
C LYS A 152 -13.77 10.75 1.19
N ASP A 153 -12.78 10.78 0.31
CA ASP A 153 -12.56 11.90 -0.58
C ASP A 153 -13.65 11.94 -1.66
N THR A 154 -13.71 13.06 -2.36
CA THR A 154 -14.84 13.38 -3.22
C THR A 154 -14.33 14.25 -4.35
N ILE A 155 -14.29 13.70 -5.56
CA ILE A 155 -13.81 14.39 -6.75
C ILE A 155 -14.98 14.58 -7.72
N ASN A 156 -15.12 15.80 -8.24
CA ASN A 156 -16.08 16.11 -9.28
C ASN A 156 -15.46 15.70 -10.63
N HIS A 157 -16.06 14.71 -11.29
CA HIS A 157 -15.55 14.13 -12.54
C HIS A 157 -16.28 14.66 -13.80
N HIS A 158 -17.20 15.61 -13.67
CA HIS A 158 -17.83 16.22 -14.84
C HIS A 158 -18.39 17.58 -14.48
N GLN A 159 -18.40 18.51 -15.43
CA GLN A 159 -19.20 19.74 -15.32
C GLN A 159 -20.72 19.47 -15.36
N HIS A 160 -21.14 18.29 -15.87
CA HIS A 160 -22.56 17.94 -16.09
C HIS A 160 -23.07 16.68 -15.36
N SER A 161 -22.22 15.94 -14.64
CA SER A 161 -22.67 14.81 -13.80
C SER A 161 -22.61 15.20 -12.33
N HIS A 162 -23.73 15.08 -11.62
CA HIS A 162 -23.78 15.32 -10.17
C HIS A 162 -23.10 14.21 -9.33
N GLN A 163 -22.52 13.19 -9.97
CA GLN A 163 -21.98 12.04 -9.27
C GLN A 163 -20.52 12.30 -8.86
N GLN A 164 -20.30 12.36 -7.56
CA GLN A 164 -18.99 12.47 -6.95
C GLN A 164 -18.43 11.08 -6.65
N LEU A 165 -17.18 10.85 -7.05
CA LEU A 165 -16.50 9.57 -6.82
C LEU A 165 -15.17 9.77 -6.07
N PRO A 166 -14.78 8.81 -5.21
CA PRO A 166 -13.44 8.79 -4.60
C PRO A 166 -12.34 8.62 -5.65
N LEU A 167 -11.16 9.21 -5.40
CA LEU A 167 -10.02 9.15 -6.32
C LEU A 167 -9.64 7.71 -6.71
N LEU A 168 -9.61 6.78 -5.76
CA LEU A 168 -9.21 5.39 -6.05
C LEU A 168 -10.20 4.68 -6.97
N VAL A 169 -11.48 5.07 -6.94
CA VAL A 169 -12.52 4.56 -7.84
C VAL A 169 -12.29 5.11 -9.25
N LEU A 170 -11.97 6.40 -9.38
CA LEU A 170 -11.61 7.00 -10.66
C LEU A 170 -10.35 6.33 -11.24
N MET A 171 -9.32 6.12 -10.41
CA MET A 171 -8.07 5.52 -10.87
C MET A 171 -8.18 4.06 -11.35
N CYS A 172 -9.29 3.36 -11.07
CA CYS A 172 -9.53 2.01 -11.57
C CYS A 172 -10.60 1.94 -12.66
N ASP A 173 -11.26 3.04 -12.99
CA ASP A 173 -12.32 3.02 -14.01
C ASP A 173 -11.70 3.02 -15.42
N PRO A 174 -12.10 2.08 -16.30
CA PRO A 174 -11.56 1.98 -17.66
C PRO A 174 -11.70 3.24 -18.52
N ARG A 175 -12.62 4.14 -18.17
CA ARG A 175 -12.88 5.38 -18.90
C ARG A 175 -11.79 6.43 -18.72
N PHE A 176 -10.97 6.31 -17.68
CA PHE A 176 -10.00 7.34 -17.31
C PHE A 176 -8.56 6.97 -17.65
N CYS A 177 -7.75 8.01 -17.85
CA CYS A 177 -6.33 7.90 -18.19
C CYS A 177 -5.56 6.97 -17.25
N PHE A 178 -5.88 6.96 -15.96
CA PHE A 178 -5.20 6.14 -14.96
C PHE A 178 -5.29 4.64 -15.24
N PHE A 179 -6.48 4.16 -15.64
CA PHE A 179 -6.67 2.74 -15.96
C PHE A 179 -6.03 2.41 -17.31
N LYS A 180 -6.23 3.27 -18.33
CA LYS A 180 -5.62 3.09 -19.66
C LYS A 180 -4.09 3.05 -19.57
N ALA A 181 -3.50 3.95 -18.78
CA ALA A 181 -2.07 3.97 -18.48
C ALA A 181 -1.59 2.70 -17.77
N LEU A 182 -2.34 2.20 -16.78
CA LEU A 182 -1.97 0.96 -16.09
C LEU A 182 -2.10 -0.27 -17.01
N ALA A 183 -3.06 -0.25 -17.93
CA ALA A 183 -3.27 -1.29 -18.93
C ALA A 183 -2.14 -1.34 -19.97
N SER A 184 -1.51 -0.20 -20.31
CA SER A 184 -0.44 -0.14 -21.31
C SER A 184 0.86 -0.86 -20.90
N PHE A 185 1.10 -1.08 -19.61
CA PHE A 185 2.29 -1.82 -19.15
C PHE A 185 2.26 -3.29 -19.57
N HIS A 186 3.36 -3.80 -20.12
CA HIS A 186 3.43 -5.23 -20.49
C HIS A 186 3.31 -6.16 -19.29
N TYR A 187 3.98 -5.83 -18.18
CA TYR A 187 4.04 -6.65 -16.99
C TYR A 187 3.53 -5.88 -15.77
N ARG A 188 2.47 -6.39 -15.14
CA ARG A 188 1.97 -5.91 -13.84
C ARG A 188 2.21 -6.97 -12.78
N SER A 189 2.95 -6.63 -11.73
CA SER A 189 3.22 -7.53 -10.62
C SER A 189 2.90 -6.88 -9.28
N LEU A 190 2.38 -7.65 -8.33
CA LEU A 190 2.18 -7.21 -6.96
C LEU A 190 2.73 -8.23 -5.97
N TYR A 191 3.32 -7.73 -4.89
CA TYR A 191 3.79 -8.50 -3.75
C TYR A 191 2.95 -8.12 -2.54
N THR A 192 2.36 -9.09 -1.87
CA THR A 192 1.43 -8.86 -0.76
C THR A 192 1.75 -9.77 0.41
N ASN A 193 1.89 -9.20 1.60
CA ASN A 193 2.11 -9.99 2.81
C ASN A 193 0.81 -10.71 3.21
N ILE A 194 0.91 -12.00 3.54
CA ILE A 194 -0.26 -12.78 3.97
C ILE A 194 -0.51 -12.70 5.49
N ILE A 195 0.49 -12.28 6.28
CA ILE A 195 0.41 -12.11 7.73
C ILE A 195 1.16 -10.86 8.18
N ASN A 196 0.81 -10.36 9.37
CA ASN A 196 1.49 -9.26 10.07
C ASN A 196 1.54 -7.92 9.29
N ASP A 197 0.84 -7.78 8.17
CA ASP A 197 0.73 -6.53 7.41
C ASP A 197 -0.66 -5.93 7.56
N LYS A 198 -0.92 -5.38 8.75
CA LYS A 198 -2.23 -4.80 9.10
C LYS A 198 -2.50 -3.50 8.36
N ARG A 199 -1.44 -2.76 8.03
CA ARG A 199 -1.52 -1.47 7.32
C ARG A 199 -2.08 -1.66 5.92
N THR A 200 -1.63 -2.72 5.24
CA THR A 200 -2.06 -3.06 3.89
C THR A 200 -2.35 -4.56 3.80
N CYS A 201 -3.44 -4.93 4.48
CA CYS A 201 -3.95 -6.30 4.56
C CYS A 201 -4.02 -6.98 3.20
N PHE A 202 -3.95 -8.31 3.20
CA PHE A 202 -3.88 -9.13 1.99
C PHE A 202 -4.97 -8.79 0.97
N PHE A 203 -6.20 -8.54 1.42
CA PHE A 203 -7.31 -8.23 0.52
C PHE A 203 -7.12 -6.93 -0.26
N THR A 204 -6.49 -5.91 0.35
CA THR A 204 -6.25 -4.64 -0.32
C THR A 204 -5.01 -4.68 -1.21
N ALA A 205 -3.90 -5.20 -0.71
CA ALA A 205 -2.66 -5.27 -1.48
C ALA A 205 -2.69 -6.36 -2.56
N GLY A 206 -3.40 -7.46 -2.29
CA GLY A 206 -3.61 -8.57 -3.22
C GLY A 206 -4.77 -8.36 -4.19
N ILE A 207 -5.54 -7.26 -4.09
CA ILE A 207 -6.71 -6.97 -4.92
C ILE A 207 -7.68 -8.16 -4.90
N SER A 208 -8.19 -8.48 -3.71
CA SER A 208 -9.02 -9.66 -3.46
C SER A 208 -10.25 -9.30 -2.64
N ASN A 209 -11.40 -9.87 -2.98
CA ASN A 209 -12.64 -9.75 -2.19
C ASN A 209 -12.77 -10.83 -1.11
N ARG A 210 -11.80 -11.75 -1.05
CA ARG A 210 -11.71 -12.78 -0.01
C ARG A 210 -10.36 -12.70 0.70
N ASP A 211 -10.35 -12.99 1.99
CA ASP A 211 -9.12 -13.07 2.80
C ASP A 211 -8.99 -14.44 3.47
N PRO A 212 -8.37 -15.41 2.77
CA PRO A 212 -8.13 -16.75 3.32
C PRO A 212 -7.12 -16.80 4.46
N PHE A 213 -6.42 -15.70 4.74
CA PHE A 213 -5.34 -15.65 5.72
C PHE A 213 -5.74 -14.95 7.01
N ASP A 214 -6.95 -14.36 7.05
CA ASP A 214 -7.38 -13.40 8.07
C ASP A 214 -6.26 -12.40 8.38
N SER A 215 -5.72 -11.80 7.33
CA SER A 215 -4.49 -11.00 7.36
C SER A 215 -4.57 -9.79 8.31
N MET A 216 -5.78 -9.39 8.70
CA MET A 216 -6.04 -8.37 9.73
C MET A 216 -5.62 -8.80 11.14
N HIS A 217 -5.77 -10.07 11.49
CA HIS A 217 -5.59 -10.57 12.86
C HIS A 217 -4.49 -11.61 12.97
N ASN A 218 -4.31 -12.40 11.93
CA ASN A 218 -3.44 -13.55 11.98
C ASN A 218 -1.97 -13.16 12.00
N GLN A 219 -1.27 -13.67 13.01
CA GLN A 219 0.17 -13.47 13.21
C GLN A 219 0.99 -14.75 13.02
N LEU A 220 0.32 -15.90 12.85
CA LEU A 220 0.94 -17.22 12.80
C LEU A 220 0.64 -17.92 11.48
N ALA A 221 1.64 -18.61 10.94
CA ALA A 221 1.51 -19.40 9.72
C ALA A 221 1.24 -20.90 9.98
N LEU A 222 1.09 -21.30 11.25
CA LEU A 222 1.08 -22.70 11.69
C LEU A 222 -0.10 -23.53 11.16
N GLY A 223 -1.14 -22.90 10.59
CA GLY A 223 -2.35 -23.55 10.08
C GLY A 223 -2.41 -23.72 8.57
N TYR A 224 -1.40 -23.25 7.83
CA TYR A 224 -1.41 -23.27 6.37
C TYR A 224 -0.41 -24.28 5.81
N HIS A 225 -0.89 -25.16 4.95
CA HIS A 225 -0.06 -25.94 4.05
C HIS A 225 -0.02 -25.22 2.71
N LEU A 226 1.04 -24.43 2.53
CA LEU A 226 1.23 -23.56 1.38
C LEU A 226 2.21 -24.19 0.39
N ALA A 227 1.92 -24.03 -0.90
CA ALA A 227 2.87 -24.33 -1.95
C ALA A 227 3.69 -23.08 -2.27
N TYR A 228 5.00 -23.26 -2.43
CA TYR A 228 5.93 -22.16 -2.67
C TYR A 228 6.56 -22.26 -4.06
N ILE A 229 7.08 -21.14 -4.56
CA ILE A 229 7.98 -21.13 -5.70
C ILE A 229 9.27 -21.84 -5.28
N LYS A 230 9.69 -22.86 -6.03
CA LYS A 230 10.71 -23.85 -5.61
C LYS A 230 12.00 -23.22 -5.08
N GLU A 231 12.50 -22.16 -5.73
CA GLU A 231 13.74 -21.46 -5.37
C GLU A 231 13.58 -20.46 -4.22
N TYR A 232 12.34 -20.09 -3.90
CA TYR A 232 11.99 -19.06 -2.92
C TYR A 232 11.15 -19.60 -1.77
N ALA A 233 11.11 -20.93 -1.62
CA ALA A 233 10.48 -21.58 -0.50
C ALA A 233 11.27 -21.26 0.79
N PRO A 234 10.62 -21.00 1.93
CA PRO A 234 9.17 -20.97 2.18
C PRO A 234 8.59 -19.53 2.25
N VAL A 235 9.11 -18.59 1.46
CA VAL A 235 8.74 -17.16 1.54
C VAL A 235 7.71 -16.78 0.48
N ILE A 236 7.94 -17.13 -0.78
CA ILE A 236 7.05 -16.71 -1.88
C ILE A 236 6.09 -17.85 -2.24
N ILE A 237 4.81 -17.57 -2.07
CA ILE A 237 3.73 -18.54 -2.28
C ILE A 237 3.39 -18.60 -3.77
N ASP A 238 3.22 -19.82 -4.28
CA ASP A 238 2.83 -20.05 -5.66
C ASP A 238 1.32 -19.80 -5.81
N TYR A 239 0.96 -18.66 -6.39
CA TYR A 239 -0.43 -18.25 -6.60
C TYR A 239 -1.21 -19.19 -7.53
N SER A 240 -0.51 -20.07 -8.26
CA SER A 240 -1.15 -21.03 -9.16
C SER A 240 -1.60 -22.32 -8.49
N LYS A 241 -1.23 -22.56 -7.22
CA LYS A 241 -1.50 -23.81 -6.50
C LYS A 241 -2.55 -23.64 -5.39
N LEU A 242 -3.09 -24.76 -4.94
CA LEU A 242 -4.12 -24.84 -3.89
C LEU A 242 -3.52 -24.55 -2.51
N ILE A 243 -4.32 -23.93 -1.65
CA ILE A 243 -4.05 -23.80 -0.22
C ILE A 243 -4.82 -24.89 0.53
N HIS A 244 -4.12 -25.63 1.39
CA HIS A 244 -4.75 -26.58 2.30
C HIS A 244 -4.69 -26.03 3.74
N TYR A 245 -5.82 -26.14 4.44
CA TYR A 245 -5.95 -25.70 5.83
C TYR A 245 -5.92 -26.89 6.78
N SER A 246 -5.16 -26.77 7.87
CA SER A 246 -5.16 -27.74 8.96
C SER A 246 -5.69 -27.10 10.24
N LYS A 247 -6.54 -27.80 10.97
CA LYS A 247 -7.02 -27.36 12.28
C LYS A 247 -5.85 -27.24 13.25
N ILE A 248 -5.56 -26.02 13.72
CA ILE A 248 -4.64 -25.81 14.84
C ILE A 248 -5.47 -25.94 16.13
N LEU A 249 -5.25 -27.03 16.87
CA LEU A 249 -5.68 -27.11 18.27
C LEU A 249 -4.66 -26.32 19.09
N LEU A 250 -4.92 -25.05 19.36
CA LEU A 250 -4.18 -24.38 20.43
C LEU A 250 -4.68 -24.95 21.76
N VAL A 251 -3.77 -25.56 22.52
CA VAL A 251 -4.00 -25.86 23.93
C VAL A 251 -4.13 -24.50 24.62
N ASP A 252 -5.30 -24.22 25.20
CA ASP A 252 -5.52 -22.99 25.96
C ASP A 252 -4.46 -22.90 27.08
N ASP A 253 -3.59 -21.89 27.01
CA ASP A 253 -2.68 -21.52 28.11
C ASP A 253 -3.43 -21.18 29.41
N ASP A 254 -4.75 -20.96 29.33
CA ASP A 254 -5.63 -20.74 30.48
C ASP A 254 -5.77 -22.02 31.36
N ALA A 255 -5.44 -23.21 30.84
CA ALA A 255 -5.39 -24.45 31.61
C ALA A 255 -4.12 -24.57 32.49
N ALA A 256 -3.01 -23.94 32.10
CA ALA A 256 -1.77 -23.94 32.87
C ALA A 256 -1.82 -22.96 34.07
N ALA A 257 -2.71 -21.96 34.02
CA ALA A 257 -2.97 -21.06 35.14
C ALA A 257 -3.83 -21.70 36.26
N ALA A 258 -4.45 -22.86 36.00
CA ALA A 258 -5.29 -23.58 36.95
C ALA A 258 -4.51 -24.54 37.88
N THR A 259 -3.24 -24.84 37.58
CA THR A 259 -2.38 -25.66 38.44
C THR A 259 -1.50 -24.78 39.31
N GLY A 260 -1.82 -24.75 40.61
CA GLY A 260 -1.33 -23.79 41.58
C GLY A 260 0.18 -23.75 41.77
N ALA A 261 0.71 -22.53 41.74
CA ALA A 261 1.96 -22.17 42.39
C ALA A 261 1.71 -20.95 43.28
N THR A 262 1.62 -21.20 44.59
CA THR A 262 1.46 -20.19 45.65
C THR A 262 2.82 -19.57 45.98
N GLY A 263 3.02 -18.32 45.55
CA GLY A 263 4.13 -17.43 45.93
C GLY A 263 3.62 -15.98 46.04
N PRO A 264 4.33 -15.07 46.76
CA PRO A 264 3.71 -13.99 47.53
C PRO A 264 3.05 -12.92 46.65
N ARG A 265 1.73 -13.03 46.48
CA ARG A 265 0.90 -12.18 45.59
C ARG A 265 0.79 -10.72 46.04
N LEU A 266 1.17 -10.36 47.26
CA LEU A 266 0.90 -9.03 47.82
C LEU A 266 1.98 -7.97 47.49
N SER A 267 3.26 -8.33 47.43
CA SER A 267 4.34 -7.36 47.16
C SER A 267 4.42 -6.95 45.68
N ASN A 268 4.12 -7.87 44.76
CA ASN A 268 4.10 -7.61 43.31
C ASN A 268 2.87 -6.80 42.85
N PHE A 269 1.79 -6.80 43.64
CA PHE A 269 0.57 -6.04 43.31
C PHE A 269 0.75 -4.55 43.67
N ILE A 270 1.39 -4.28 44.81
CA ILE A 270 1.65 -2.92 45.29
C ILE A 270 2.76 -2.25 44.45
N SER A 271 3.82 -2.97 44.10
CA SER A 271 4.90 -2.43 43.25
C SER A 271 4.42 -2.12 41.82
N ARG A 272 3.53 -2.96 41.26
CA ARG A 272 2.88 -2.69 39.96
C ARG A 272 1.98 -1.46 40.00
N LYS A 273 1.19 -1.28 41.07
CA LYS A 273 0.37 -0.07 41.23
C LYS A 273 1.21 1.20 41.44
N LEU A 274 2.33 1.12 42.15
CA LEU A 274 3.24 2.26 42.33
C LEU A 274 3.95 2.65 41.00
N ASN A 275 4.33 1.67 40.19
CA ASN A 275 4.90 1.94 38.87
C ASN A 275 3.86 2.55 37.91
N TRP A 276 2.61 2.09 37.96
CA TRP A 276 1.51 2.73 37.23
C TRP A 276 1.20 4.14 37.72
N PHE A 277 1.32 4.41 39.02
CA PHE A 277 1.19 5.76 39.56
C PHE A 277 2.32 6.68 39.10
N ARG A 278 3.58 6.20 39.06
CA ARG A 278 4.71 6.96 38.48
C ARG A 278 4.52 7.24 36.99
N VAL A 279 4.03 6.27 36.23
CA VAL A 279 3.70 6.46 34.80
C VAL A 279 2.58 7.47 34.64
N LEU A 280 1.51 7.38 35.45
CA LEU A 280 0.38 8.30 35.40
C LEU A 280 0.78 9.73 35.81
N ALA A 281 1.64 9.87 36.82
CA ALA A 281 2.20 11.17 37.23
C ALA A 281 3.08 11.77 36.13
N ASN A 282 3.96 10.98 35.49
CA ASN A 282 4.73 11.45 34.33
C ASN A 282 3.81 11.83 33.15
N ILE A 283 2.71 11.09 32.94
CA ILE A 283 1.69 11.43 31.95
C ILE A 283 1.03 12.77 32.28
N ILE A 284 0.65 13.00 33.54
CA ILE A 284 -0.07 14.20 33.95
C ILE A 284 0.84 15.44 34.05
N PHE A 285 2.13 15.29 34.37
CA PHE A 285 3.02 16.44 34.64
C PHE A 285 4.05 16.73 33.53
N LEU A 286 4.64 15.73 32.86
CA LEU A 286 5.57 15.97 31.74
C LEU A 286 4.86 16.06 30.38
N THR A 287 3.78 15.30 30.21
CA THR A 287 3.10 15.18 28.91
C THR A 287 2.25 16.38 28.54
N PRO A 288 1.69 17.24 29.42
CA PRO A 288 0.94 18.40 28.95
C PRO A 288 1.81 19.41 28.22
N LEU A 289 3.03 19.70 28.69
CA LEU A 289 3.92 20.67 28.00
C LEU A 289 4.43 20.12 26.67
N TRP A 290 4.79 18.83 26.64
CA TRP A 290 5.22 18.15 25.42
C TRP A 290 4.05 17.95 24.44
N ALA A 291 2.87 17.56 24.93
CA ALA A 291 1.66 17.41 24.13
C ALA A 291 1.15 18.75 23.61
N ILE A 292 1.22 19.84 24.39
CA ILE A 292 0.88 21.18 23.90
C ILE A 292 1.85 21.59 22.79
N SER A 293 3.16 21.37 22.96
CA SER A 293 4.15 21.63 21.90
C SER A 293 3.87 20.81 20.63
N LEU A 294 3.56 19.52 20.79
CA LEU A 294 3.18 18.63 19.69
C LEU A 294 1.87 19.03 19.02
N ILE A 295 0.84 19.40 19.78
CA ILE A 295 -0.45 19.85 19.26
C ILE A 295 -0.26 21.15 18.48
N CYS A 296 0.45 22.14 19.06
CA CYS A 296 0.77 23.39 18.37
C CYS A 296 1.54 23.13 17.06
N ARG A 297 2.56 22.27 17.09
CA ARG A 297 3.32 21.91 15.87
C ARG A 297 2.46 21.16 14.86
N SER A 298 1.61 20.24 15.30
CA SER A 298 0.68 19.51 14.44
C SER A 298 -0.33 20.45 13.78
N VAL A 299 -0.81 21.46 14.51
CA VAL A 299 -1.67 22.53 13.97
C VAL A 299 -0.91 23.36 12.94
N VAL A 300 0.33 23.78 13.24
CA VAL A 300 1.18 24.52 12.29
C VAL A 300 1.41 23.71 11.00
N GLU A 301 1.76 22.42 11.12
CA GLU A 301 1.94 21.55 9.95
C GLU A 301 0.64 21.34 9.18
N ARG A 302 -0.51 21.25 9.88
CA ARG A 302 -1.82 21.18 9.21
C ARG A 302 -2.16 22.46 8.45
N VAL A 303 -1.81 23.62 9.00
CA VAL A 303 -1.98 24.92 8.32
C VAL A 303 -1.04 25.00 7.11
N ARG A 304 0.25 24.64 7.27
CA ARG A 304 1.22 24.59 6.16
C ARG A 304 0.75 23.67 5.04
N LEU A 305 0.26 22.48 5.36
CA LEU A 305 -0.35 21.55 4.41
C LEU A 305 -1.54 22.20 3.70
N SER A 306 -2.46 22.82 4.44
CA SER A 306 -3.64 23.45 3.85
C SER A 306 -3.27 24.60 2.90
N LEU A 307 -2.25 25.38 3.24
CA LEU A 307 -1.73 26.46 2.39
C LEU A 307 -1.06 25.89 1.13
N ARG A 308 -0.24 24.85 1.27
CA ARG A 308 0.46 24.18 0.17
C ARG A 308 -0.52 23.55 -0.83
N VAL A 309 -1.53 22.84 -0.33
CA VAL A 309 -2.60 22.25 -1.15
C VAL A 309 -3.37 23.34 -1.90
N ARG A 310 -3.78 24.42 -1.21
CA ARG A 310 -4.48 25.54 -1.85
C ARG A 310 -3.63 26.23 -2.92
N LYS A 311 -2.34 26.44 -2.64
CA LYS A 311 -1.39 27.02 -3.60
C LYS A 311 -1.25 26.12 -4.83
N PHE A 312 -1.09 24.81 -4.62
CA PHE A 312 -1.00 23.83 -5.70
C PHE A 312 -2.21 23.89 -6.63
N PHE A 313 -3.43 23.83 -6.09
CA PHE A 313 -4.65 23.90 -6.91
C PHE A 313 -4.89 25.27 -7.58
N LYS A 314 -4.24 26.34 -7.10
CA LYS A 314 -4.28 27.65 -7.75
C LYS A 314 -3.33 27.71 -8.95
N GLU A 315 -2.20 27.03 -8.86
CA GLU A 315 -1.11 27.08 -9.86
C GLU A 315 -1.19 25.93 -10.87
N THR A 316 -1.79 24.80 -10.50
CA THR A 316 -1.85 23.57 -11.29
C THR A 316 -3.29 23.09 -11.36
N SER A 317 -3.83 23.00 -12.58
CA SER A 317 -5.11 22.33 -12.82
C SER A 317 -4.87 20.85 -13.10
N ILE A 318 -5.41 19.98 -12.24
CA ILE A 318 -5.45 18.52 -12.47
C ILE A 318 -6.85 18.05 -12.89
N LEU A 319 -7.79 18.98 -13.09
CA LEU A 319 -9.19 18.65 -13.36
C LEU A 319 -9.37 17.93 -14.70
N HIS A 320 -8.52 18.25 -15.69
CA HIS A 320 -8.50 17.63 -17.00
C HIS A 320 -8.21 16.11 -16.95
N LEU A 321 -7.58 15.62 -15.88
CA LEU A 321 -7.35 14.18 -15.67
C LEU A 321 -8.62 13.42 -15.31
N TYR A 322 -9.68 14.17 -14.99
CA TYR A 322 -11.00 13.68 -14.63
C TYR A 322 -12.02 13.99 -15.73
N ASP A 323 -11.59 14.04 -16.99
CA ASP A 323 -12.48 14.03 -18.15
C ASP A 323 -12.44 12.63 -18.79
N ILE A 324 -13.60 12.15 -19.29
CA ILE A 324 -13.69 10.84 -19.96
C ILE A 324 -12.89 10.93 -21.26
N ILE A 325 -12.00 9.95 -21.49
CA ILE A 325 -11.35 9.80 -22.80
C ILE A 325 -12.28 8.94 -23.66
N ASP A 326 -13.11 9.57 -24.49
CA ASP A 326 -13.92 8.87 -25.48
C ASP A 326 -13.00 8.31 -26.58
N ASP A 327 -13.04 6.98 -26.81
CA ASP A 327 -12.29 6.31 -27.89
C ASP A 327 -12.98 6.47 -29.27
N THR A 328 -13.92 7.42 -29.38
CA THR A 328 -14.60 7.80 -30.62
C THR A 328 -14.47 9.28 -30.82
N ASP A 329 -13.39 9.73 -31.46
CA ASP A 329 -13.52 10.73 -32.51
C ASP A 329 -12.36 10.60 -33.51
N THR A 330 -12.77 10.41 -34.74
CA THR A 330 -12.04 10.50 -35.99
C THR A 330 -11.51 11.92 -36.19
N ASP A 331 -10.27 12.02 -36.66
CA ASP A 331 -9.72 13.10 -37.49
C ASP A 331 -10.51 14.43 -37.50
N GLU A 332 -10.21 15.31 -36.54
CA GLU A 332 -10.30 16.75 -36.80
C GLU A 332 -8.96 17.40 -36.41
N ASP A 333 -8.23 17.79 -37.45
CA ASP A 333 -7.03 18.61 -37.40
C ASP A 333 -7.36 19.95 -36.71
N GLU A 334 -6.81 20.18 -35.52
CA GLU A 334 -6.48 21.53 -35.07
C GLU A 334 -5.00 21.57 -34.69
N ASP A 335 -4.20 22.15 -35.60
CA ASP A 335 -2.86 22.67 -35.36
C ASP A 335 -2.92 23.75 -34.25
N GLU A 336 -2.98 23.35 -32.98
CA GLU A 336 -2.51 24.19 -31.89
C GLU A 336 -1.07 23.83 -31.56
N THR A 337 -0.15 24.64 -32.09
CA THR A 337 1.23 24.70 -31.62
C THR A 337 1.22 25.02 -30.12
N VAL A 338 1.35 23.99 -29.28
CA VAL A 338 1.57 24.16 -27.85
C VAL A 338 2.97 24.72 -27.65
N ASP A 339 3.08 26.05 -27.56
CA ASP A 339 4.24 26.72 -27.01
C ASP A 339 4.42 26.23 -25.57
N ILE A 340 5.43 25.38 -25.36
CA ILE A 340 5.92 25.00 -24.03
C ILE A 340 6.38 26.30 -23.36
N PRO A 341 5.69 26.84 -22.34
CA PRO A 341 6.19 28.00 -21.65
C PRO A 341 7.49 27.56 -20.97
N SER A 342 8.60 28.19 -21.31
CA SER A 342 9.85 28.00 -20.59
C SER A 342 9.57 28.34 -19.13
N ILE A 343 9.47 27.33 -18.26
CA ILE A 343 9.35 27.53 -16.82
C ILE A 343 10.71 28.03 -16.34
N LYS A 344 10.93 29.35 -16.45
CA LYS A 344 11.89 30.06 -15.62
C LYS A 344 11.28 30.16 -14.22
N GLY A 345 11.46 29.08 -13.49
CA GLY A 345 10.97 28.91 -12.14
C GLY A 345 11.78 27.81 -11.46
N SER A 346 13.10 27.97 -11.44
CA SER A 346 13.94 27.30 -10.44
C SER A 346 13.46 27.79 -9.08
N THR A 347 12.47 27.12 -8.51
CA THR A 347 12.24 27.18 -7.08
C THR A 347 13.41 26.40 -6.51
N THR A 348 14.48 27.12 -6.19
CA THR A 348 15.49 26.64 -5.25
C THR A 348 14.71 26.13 -4.05
N ILE A 349 14.69 24.80 -3.90
CA ILE A 349 14.35 24.17 -2.63
C ILE A 349 15.40 24.73 -1.69
N GLU A 350 14.99 25.69 -0.85
CA GLU A 350 15.83 26.18 0.22
C GLU A 350 16.33 24.96 0.99
N ASP A 351 17.66 24.86 1.14
CA ASP A 351 18.32 23.81 1.91
C ASP A 351 17.56 23.60 3.24
N GLU A 352 16.84 22.49 3.34
CA GLU A 352 16.20 22.10 4.59
C GLU A 352 17.32 21.86 5.60
N ASN A 353 17.46 22.79 6.56
CA ASN A 353 18.40 22.69 7.68
C ASN A 353 18.40 21.27 8.26
N ALA A 354 19.59 20.73 8.54
CA ALA A 354 19.77 19.37 9.08
C ALA A 354 18.92 19.11 10.35
N ASP A 355 18.64 20.15 11.14
CA ASP A 355 17.75 20.09 12.30
C ASP A 355 16.29 19.80 11.91
N THR A 356 15.80 20.33 10.80
CA THR A 356 14.44 20.08 10.27
C THR A 356 14.32 18.64 9.76
N VAL A 357 15.36 18.10 9.13
CA VAL A 357 15.41 16.70 8.66
C VAL A 357 15.46 15.73 9.85
N TYR A 358 16.22 16.05 10.89
CA TYR A 358 16.26 15.23 12.11
C TYR A 358 14.92 15.23 12.86
N ILE A 359 14.32 16.41 13.03
CA ILE A 359 13.03 16.57 13.73
C ILE A 359 11.88 15.92 12.93
N SER A 360 11.90 16.01 11.59
CA SER A 360 10.91 15.33 10.76
C SER A 360 11.04 13.81 10.84
N ASN A 361 12.26 13.25 10.85
CA ASN A 361 12.48 11.82 11.06
C ASN A 361 12.04 11.35 12.46
N GLU A 362 12.26 12.14 13.50
CA GLU A 362 11.80 11.83 14.86
C GLU A 362 10.26 11.85 14.95
N LEU A 363 9.60 12.83 14.34
CA LEU A 363 8.15 12.90 14.28
C LEU A 363 7.53 11.82 13.37
N ASN A 364 8.20 11.45 12.28
CA ASN A 364 7.82 10.32 11.43
C ASN A 364 7.84 9.02 12.25
N THR A 365 8.88 8.83 13.06
CA THR A 365 8.99 7.68 13.97
C THR A 365 7.88 7.69 15.02
N GLN A 366 7.58 8.84 15.63
CA GLN A 366 6.49 8.96 16.61
C GLN A 366 5.11 8.71 15.98
N THR A 367 4.89 9.17 14.75
CA THR A 367 3.63 8.93 14.04
C THR A 367 3.51 7.48 13.58
N ASP A 368 4.61 6.85 13.15
CA ASP A 368 4.68 5.41 12.88
C ASP A 368 4.37 4.60 14.16
N MET A 369 4.97 4.97 15.30
CA MET A 369 4.70 4.35 16.60
C MET A 369 3.25 4.56 17.04
N PHE A 370 2.70 5.75 16.81
CA PHE A 370 1.31 6.03 17.14
C PHE A 370 0.37 5.18 16.27
N MET A 371 0.60 5.11 14.96
CA MET A 371 -0.19 4.25 14.06
C MET A 371 -0.08 2.79 14.46
N GLU A 372 1.12 2.28 14.75
CA GLU A 372 1.30 0.93 15.30
C GLU A 372 0.52 0.74 16.60
N SER A 373 0.54 1.73 17.50
CA SER A 373 -0.24 1.66 18.75
C SER A 373 -1.75 1.66 18.52
N VAL A 374 -2.23 2.39 17.51
CA VAL A 374 -3.64 2.43 17.12
C VAL A 374 -4.04 1.10 16.51
N PHE A 375 -3.23 0.56 15.59
CA PHE A 375 -3.43 -0.78 15.04
C PHE A 375 -3.44 -1.82 16.17
N ASP A 376 -2.44 -1.84 17.05
CA ASP A 376 -2.39 -2.79 18.16
C ASP A 376 -3.56 -2.63 19.14
N ALA A 377 -3.98 -1.40 19.45
CA ALA A 377 -5.14 -1.12 20.31
C ALA A 377 -6.48 -1.51 19.68
N MET A 378 -6.60 -1.51 18.35
CA MET A 378 -7.79 -2.02 17.67
C MET A 378 -7.93 -3.54 17.80
N HIS A 379 -6.83 -4.24 18.07
CA HIS A 379 -6.71 -5.69 18.00
C HIS A 379 -6.61 -6.36 19.39
N THR A 380 -7.25 -5.82 20.43
CA THR A 380 -7.35 -6.46 21.77
C THR A 380 -8.06 -7.83 21.77
N ARG A 381 -8.56 -8.31 20.62
CA ARG A 381 -8.92 -9.72 20.45
C ARG A 381 -7.65 -10.57 20.27
N LYS A 382 -7.41 -11.45 21.24
CA LYS A 382 -6.51 -12.60 21.04
C LYS A 382 -6.93 -13.35 19.78
N TYR A 383 -5.96 -13.81 18.98
CA TYR A 383 -6.15 -14.79 17.92
C TYR A 383 -7.05 -15.91 18.46
N HIS A 384 -8.24 -16.07 17.90
CA HIS A 384 -9.02 -17.28 18.12
C HIS A 384 -8.50 -18.32 17.12
N PRO A 385 -8.00 -19.47 17.58
CA PRO A 385 -7.69 -20.56 16.66
C PRO A 385 -8.93 -20.86 15.82
N TYR A 386 -8.73 -20.96 14.51
CA TYR A 386 -9.74 -21.29 13.52
C TYR A 386 -10.65 -22.44 14.01
N GLN A 387 -11.83 -22.12 14.52
CA GLN A 387 -12.92 -23.09 14.71
C GLN A 387 -13.79 -23.04 13.47
N TYR A 388 -13.54 -23.95 12.54
CA TYR A 388 -14.57 -24.35 11.58
C TYR A 388 -15.75 -24.91 12.37
N GLY A 389 -16.87 -24.18 12.35
CA GLY A 389 -18.16 -24.73 12.71
C GLY A 389 -18.65 -25.63 11.59
N PHE A 390 -18.28 -26.91 11.62
CA PHE A 390 -18.99 -27.91 10.83
C PHE A 390 -20.37 -28.10 11.46
N THR A 391 -21.43 -27.81 10.71
CA THR A 391 -22.77 -28.28 11.09
C THR A 391 -22.71 -29.79 11.19
N SER A 392 -23.04 -30.32 12.36
CA SER A 392 -23.03 -31.75 12.61
C SER A 392 -24.14 -32.43 11.80
N SER A 393 -23.85 -32.80 10.55
CA SER A 393 -24.68 -33.76 9.84
C SER A 393 -24.17 -35.16 10.14
N SER A 394 -24.99 -35.89 10.89
CA SER A 394 -25.04 -37.34 11.10
C SER A 394 -23.79 -38.19 10.80
N LYS A 395 -23.24 -38.77 11.88
CA LYS A 395 -22.59 -40.10 11.96
C LYS A 395 -21.61 -40.50 10.84
N GLY A 396 -20.31 -40.40 11.14
CA GLY A 396 -19.38 -41.49 10.83
C GLY A 396 -18.41 -41.34 9.65
N GLN A 397 -18.21 -40.15 9.09
CA GLN A 397 -17.12 -39.91 8.12
C GLN A 397 -16.14 -38.86 8.65
N LEU A 398 -14.83 -39.12 8.52
CA LEU A 398 -13.81 -38.07 8.72
C LEU A 398 -14.09 -36.93 7.74
N PRO A 399 -14.15 -35.65 8.19
CA PRO A 399 -14.42 -34.53 7.30
C PRO A 399 -13.25 -34.26 6.36
N LEU A 400 -13.56 -33.97 5.08
CA LEU A 400 -12.59 -33.60 4.05
C LEU A 400 -11.95 -32.22 4.34
N PRO A 401 -10.67 -32.00 3.98
CA PRO A 401 -10.02 -30.69 4.10
C PRO A 401 -10.63 -29.68 3.12
N SER A 402 -10.91 -28.45 3.58
CA SER A 402 -11.28 -27.34 2.70
C SER A 402 -10.08 -26.99 1.80
N THR A 403 -10.30 -26.92 0.49
CA THR A 403 -9.28 -26.55 -0.51
C THR A 403 -9.72 -25.29 -1.23
N LEU A 404 -8.86 -24.26 -1.27
CA LEU A 404 -9.13 -23.02 -2.01
C LEU A 404 -8.05 -22.80 -3.07
N HIS A 405 -8.46 -22.55 -4.32
CA HIS A 405 -7.56 -22.14 -5.38
C HIS A 405 -7.33 -20.63 -5.31
N LEU A 406 -6.07 -20.18 -5.26
CA LEU A 406 -5.81 -18.75 -5.11
C LEU A 406 -6.23 -17.94 -6.34
N LYS A 407 -6.24 -18.55 -7.53
CA LYS A 407 -6.86 -17.96 -8.75
C LYS A 407 -8.37 -17.70 -8.63
N ASP A 408 -9.10 -18.42 -7.76
CA ASP A 408 -10.54 -18.20 -7.56
C ASP A 408 -10.82 -16.93 -6.72
N LEU A 409 -9.76 -16.27 -6.22
CA LEU A 409 -9.85 -14.92 -5.67
C LEU A 409 -10.01 -13.84 -6.74
N LYS A 410 -9.85 -14.17 -8.03
CA LYS A 410 -10.21 -13.26 -9.11
C LYS A 410 -11.74 -13.20 -9.18
N SER A 411 -12.30 -12.03 -8.88
CA SER A 411 -13.71 -11.65 -8.99
C SER A 411 -14.56 -12.59 -9.86
N THR A 412 -15.33 -13.48 -9.24
CA THR A 412 -16.47 -14.11 -9.92
C THR A 412 -17.63 -13.11 -9.91
N LYS A 413 -18.10 -12.72 -11.11
CA LYS A 413 -19.28 -11.87 -11.29
C LYS A 413 -20.41 -12.27 -10.33
N TYR A 414 -21.04 -11.28 -9.73
CA TYR A 414 -22.25 -11.45 -8.92
C TYR A 414 -23.35 -12.08 -9.80
N ARG A 415 -23.53 -13.41 -9.69
CA ARG A 415 -24.73 -14.09 -10.18
C ARG A 415 -25.72 -14.13 -9.01
N ASN A 416 -26.82 -13.40 -9.16
CA ASN A 416 -28.04 -13.59 -8.37
C ASN A 416 -28.65 -14.96 -8.70
N ASP A 417 -28.01 -16.04 -8.25
CA ASP A 417 -28.67 -17.34 -8.17
C ASP A 417 -28.98 -17.58 -6.70
N SER A 418 -30.24 -17.36 -6.34
CA SER A 418 -30.83 -17.55 -5.02
C SER A 418 -30.89 -19.02 -4.57
N ASN A 419 -29.99 -19.86 -5.05
CA ASN A 419 -29.90 -21.29 -4.74
C ASN A 419 -28.44 -21.74 -4.77
N HIS A 420 -27.65 -21.37 -3.77
CA HIS A 420 -26.56 -22.21 -3.26
C HIS A 420 -26.09 -21.66 -1.92
N GLY A 421 -26.53 -22.31 -0.82
CA GLY A 421 -25.75 -22.29 0.40
C GLY A 421 -24.38 -22.93 0.15
N ASP A 422 -23.37 -22.46 0.89
CA ASP A 422 -22.04 -23.09 1.08
C ASP A 422 -20.82 -22.59 0.26
N ASN A 423 -20.87 -21.45 -0.46
CA ASN A 423 -19.69 -20.91 -1.20
C ASN A 423 -19.15 -19.54 -0.71
N ASP A 424 -19.50 -19.12 0.51
CA ASP A 424 -19.19 -17.79 1.08
C ASP A 424 -17.98 -17.79 2.05
N GLU A 425 -17.20 -18.87 2.03
CA GLU A 425 -16.02 -19.02 2.88
C GLU A 425 -14.97 -17.96 2.48
N PHE A 426 -14.51 -17.18 3.47
CA PHE A 426 -13.52 -16.09 3.33
C PHE A 426 -13.97 -14.79 2.66
N ARG A 427 -15.24 -14.65 2.24
CA ARG A 427 -15.72 -13.39 1.63
C ARG A 427 -15.77 -12.25 2.65
N LEU A 428 -15.19 -11.11 2.28
CA LEU A 428 -15.21 -9.90 3.11
C LEU A 428 -16.47 -9.05 2.82
N LYS A 429 -16.97 -8.38 3.86
CA LYS A 429 -18.07 -7.39 3.74
C LYS A 429 -17.54 -6.03 3.27
N LEU A 430 -17.14 -5.97 2.00
CA LEU A 430 -16.58 -4.76 1.38
C LEU A 430 -17.67 -3.78 0.95
N THR A 431 -17.30 -2.50 0.78
CA THR A 431 -18.22 -1.51 0.20
C THR A 431 -18.36 -1.69 -1.32
N SER A 432 -19.40 -1.12 -1.93
CA SER A 432 -19.59 -1.15 -3.38
C SER A 432 -18.40 -0.56 -4.14
N HIS A 433 -17.79 0.52 -3.63
CA HIS A 433 -16.58 1.10 -4.20
C HIS A 433 -15.40 0.12 -4.15
N GLN A 434 -15.21 -0.58 -3.04
CA GLN A 434 -14.13 -1.57 -2.91
C GLN A 434 -14.34 -2.77 -3.83
N GLU A 435 -15.57 -3.28 -3.92
CA GLU A 435 -15.90 -4.36 -4.85
C GLU A 435 -15.66 -3.94 -6.31
N TYR A 436 -16.08 -2.73 -6.69
CA TYR A 436 -15.84 -2.17 -8.01
C TYR A 436 -14.33 -2.05 -8.32
N ILE A 437 -13.54 -1.51 -7.38
CA ILE A 437 -12.08 -1.41 -7.54
C ILE A 437 -11.45 -2.79 -7.76
N ILE A 438 -11.87 -3.80 -6.97
CA ILE A 438 -11.37 -5.17 -7.11
C ILE A 438 -11.74 -5.75 -8.47
N GLU A 439 -12.98 -5.56 -8.92
CA GLU A 439 -13.43 -6.06 -10.21
C GLU A 439 -12.64 -5.44 -11.36
N GLN A 440 -12.55 -4.10 -11.42
CA GLN A 440 -11.88 -3.41 -12.50
C GLN A 440 -10.38 -3.74 -12.53
N LEU A 441 -9.70 -3.69 -11.39
CA LEU A 441 -8.26 -3.98 -11.37
C LEU A 441 -7.94 -5.45 -11.69
N ASN A 442 -8.82 -6.40 -11.34
CA ASN A 442 -8.64 -7.80 -11.71
C ASN A 442 -8.99 -8.11 -13.16
N SER A 443 -9.62 -7.19 -13.90
CA SER A 443 -9.78 -7.32 -15.35
C SER A 443 -8.43 -7.22 -16.08
N LEU A 444 -7.43 -6.58 -15.46
CA LEU A 444 -6.06 -6.54 -15.96
C LEU A 444 -5.29 -7.82 -15.58
N ASN A 445 -4.32 -8.19 -16.41
CA ASN A 445 -3.44 -9.33 -16.14
C ASN A 445 -2.36 -8.96 -15.11
N TRP A 446 -2.50 -9.48 -13.88
CA TRP A 446 -1.54 -9.35 -12.78
C TRP A 446 -0.82 -10.66 -12.47
N SER A 447 0.49 -10.56 -12.23
CA SER A 447 1.26 -11.57 -11.51
C SER A 447 1.21 -11.26 -10.02
N LYS A 448 0.49 -12.07 -9.25
CA LYS A 448 0.30 -11.84 -7.81
C LYS A 448 1.21 -12.77 -7.01
N TYR A 449 2.00 -12.21 -6.11
CA TYR A 449 2.96 -12.95 -5.28
C TYR A 449 2.64 -12.74 -3.81
N PRO A 450 1.87 -13.64 -3.18
CA PRO A 450 1.69 -13.64 -1.74
C PRO A 450 3.00 -14.02 -1.05
N VAL A 451 3.35 -13.28 -0.01
CA VAL A 451 4.63 -13.35 0.70
C VAL A 451 4.38 -13.70 2.16
N LEU A 452 5.16 -14.65 2.65
CA LEU A 452 5.18 -15.08 4.04
C LEU A 452 6.51 -14.69 4.71
N ILE A 453 6.47 -13.64 5.53
CA ILE A 453 7.59 -13.25 6.41
C ILE A 453 7.21 -13.59 7.85
N ARG A 454 8.07 -14.36 8.52
CA ARG A 454 7.81 -14.95 9.85
C ARG A 454 8.82 -14.48 10.89
N ARG A 455 10.02 -14.09 10.46
CA ARG A 455 11.11 -13.69 11.37
C ARG A 455 10.88 -12.34 12.06
N THR A 456 9.93 -11.55 11.58
CA THR A 456 9.59 -10.25 12.16
C THR A 456 8.09 -9.96 12.03
N LYS A 457 7.56 -9.14 12.95
CA LYS A 457 6.23 -8.56 12.83
C LYS A 457 6.21 -7.34 11.91
N ALA A 458 7.37 -6.73 11.64
CA ALA A 458 7.51 -5.60 10.72
C ALA A 458 7.52 -6.06 9.24
N THR A 459 6.59 -6.94 8.84
CA THR A 459 6.59 -7.57 7.51
C THR A 459 6.42 -6.56 6.39
N HIS A 460 5.66 -5.48 6.64
CA HIS A 460 5.48 -4.36 5.72
C HIS A 460 6.82 -3.74 5.31
N ALA A 461 7.72 -3.46 6.27
CA ALA A 461 9.05 -2.92 5.99
C ALA A 461 10.04 -3.98 5.50
N ALA A 462 9.91 -5.21 5.99
CA ALA A 462 10.80 -6.32 5.67
C ALA A 462 10.69 -6.73 4.19
N VAL A 463 9.51 -6.67 3.57
CA VAL A 463 9.27 -7.12 2.18
C VAL A 463 10.15 -6.42 1.14
N ILE A 464 10.60 -5.19 1.42
CA ILE A 464 11.51 -4.41 0.57
C ILE A 464 12.90 -4.23 1.19
N VAL A 465 13.15 -4.82 2.36
CA VAL A 465 14.38 -4.64 3.15
C VAL A 465 14.66 -3.15 3.41
N ARG A 466 13.68 -2.47 4.04
CA ARG A 466 13.74 -1.01 4.26
C ARG A 466 14.96 -0.56 5.10
N SER A 467 15.44 -1.44 5.97
CA SER A 467 16.59 -1.23 6.87
C SER A 467 17.45 -2.49 6.89
N GLU A 468 18.73 -2.34 7.21
CA GLU A 468 19.65 -3.47 7.41
C GLU A 468 19.41 -4.13 8.76
N GLU A 469 18.34 -4.92 8.84
CA GLU A 469 18.00 -5.70 10.02
C GLU A 469 18.23 -7.20 9.78
N PRO A 470 18.89 -7.94 10.71
CA PRO A 470 19.09 -9.38 10.58
C PRO A 470 17.79 -10.19 10.46
N LEU A 471 16.65 -9.61 10.88
CA LEU A 471 15.35 -10.26 10.77
C LEU A 471 14.71 -10.10 9.38
N PHE A 472 15.26 -9.24 8.50
CA PHE A 472 14.73 -8.97 7.15
C PHE A 472 15.29 -9.91 6.07
N GLU A 473 16.02 -10.96 6.45
CA GLU A 473 16.58 -11.96 5.51
C GLU A 473 15.53 -12.59 4.59
N GLU A 474 14.32 -12.86 5.09
CA GLU A 474 13.22 -13.37 4.25
C GLU A 474 12.79 -12.33 3.19
N GLY A 475 12.89 -11.04 3.50
CA GLY A 475 12.66 -9.95 2.56
C GLY A 475 13.66 -9.89 1.42
N LYS A 476 14.92 -10.26 1.67
CA LYS A 476 15.95 -10.33 0.61
C LYS A 476 15.59 -11.35 -0.46
N LEU A 477 14.97 -12.47 -0.08
CA LEU A 477 14.46 -13.46 -1.04
C LEU A 477 13.33 -12.89 -1.92
N VAL A 478 12.47 -12.04 -1.36
CA VAL A 478 11.41 -11.35 -2.11
C VAL A 478 12.02 -10.40 -3.14
N VAL A 479 13.00 -9.59 -2.73
CA VAL A 479 13.68 -8.65 -3.62
C VAL A 479 14.49 -9.39 -4.70
N ASP A 480 15.17 -10.49 -4.37
CA ASP A 480 15.87 -11.32 -5.36
C ASP A 480 14.92 -11.89 -6.42
N HIS A 481 13.77 -12.44 -6.00
CA HIS A 481 12.74 -12.91 -6.93
C HIS A 481 12.24 -11.77 -7.84
N PHE A 482 11.96 -10.60 -7.26
CA PHE A 482 11.56 -9.43 -8.02
C PHE A 482 12.60 -9.04 -9.06
N VAL A 483 13.87 -8.89 -8.66
CA VAL A 483 14.95 -8.44 -9.54
C VAL A 483 15.19 -9.43 -10.67
N LYS A 484 15.13 -10.75 -10.41
CA LYS A 484 15.25 -11.78 -11.46
C LYS A 484 14.03 -11.88 -12.38
N SER A 485 12.85 -11.50 -11.88
CA SER A 485 11.62 -11.45 -12.67
C SER A 485 11.47 -10.15 -13.46
N PHE A 486 12.27 -9.13 -13.15
CA PHE A 486 12.22 -7.81 -13.78
C PHE A 486 12.60 -7.91 -15.26
N ARG A 487 11.72 -7.43 -16.14
CA ARG A 487 11.94 -7.47 -17.60
C ARG A 487 12.61 -6.18 -18.04
N TYR A 488 13.77 -6.32 -18.68
CA TYR A 488 14.59 -5.20 -19.13
C TYR A 488 14.65 -5.16 -20.65
#